data_AF-A0A3N2GNR9-F1
#
_entry.id   AF-A0A3N2GNR9-F1
#
_cell.length_a   1.000
_cell.length_b   1.000
_cell.length_c   1.000
_cell.angle_alpha   90.00
_cell.angle_beta   90.00
_cell.angle_gamma   90.00
#
_symmetry.space_group_name_H-M   'P 1'
#
loop_
_entity.id
_entity.type
_entity.pdbx_description
1 polymer ?
#
loop_
_entity_poly.entity_id
_entity_poly.type
_entity_poly.pdbx_seq_one_letter_code
_entity_poly.pdbx_strand_id
1 'polypeptide(L)'
;MNRKRIVGGIVSGSVLAVSAAAGLLAGAGTSAADPATLTLTYTCPFPLIGNQPISVVINADIPATATLGQPTPEFGIEAVATVSSTATAGLNLVGAKTVEGTAQAAATVTAPEATLPVTVPTTIPPTAIPASGAFDVTATGTTPSLTFTQPGEATVSVGDLLLTLHPKKADGSDTGLGTFDSQCTQDPGQDNVLATVQITEAAQAATEQRIR
;
A
#
# COMPACT_ATOMS: atom_id res chain seq x y z
N MET A 1 -45.21 71.01 39.66
CA MET A 1 -46.23 71.42 38.67
C MET A 1 -46.00 70.57 37.41
N ASN A 2 -46.40 69.29 37.42
CA ASN A 2 -47.68 68.73 36.97
C ASN A 2 -48.05 69.00 35.50
N ARG A 3 -48.01 67.94 34.66
CA ARG A 3 -49.09 67.39 33.80
C ARG A 3 -48.50 66.28 32.91
N LYS A 4 -48.85 64.99 33.05
CA LYS A 4 -50.04 64.27 32.49
C LYS A 4 -50.18 64.53 30.97
N ARG A 5 -50.35 63.57 30.04
CA ARG A 5 -50.90 62.19 30.07
C ARG A 5 -50.98 61.64 28.60
N ILE A 6 -51.17 60.31 28.44
CA ILE A 6 -52.02 59.60 27.41
C ILE A 6 -51.46 59.51 25.96
N VAL A 7 -51.66 58.49 25.08
CA VAL A 7 -52.18 57.09 24.98
C VAL A 7 -51.83 56.61 23.55
N GLY A 8 -51.68 55.30 23.32
CA GLY A 8 -52.27 54.66 22.13
C GLY A 8 -51.33 53.93 21.16
N GLY A 9 -51.63 52.65 20.88
CA GLY A 9 -51.28 52.00 19.62
C GLY A 9 -50.75 50.57 19.72
N ILE A 10 -51.66 49.59 19.66
CA ILE A 10 -51.37 48.17 19.39
C ILE A 10 -51.17 48.04 17.87
N VAL A 11 -50.08 47.40 17.41
CA VAL A 11 -50.03 46.78 16.08
C VAL A 11 -49.35 45.41 16.21
N SER A 12 -50.14 44.37 15.95
CA SER A 12 -49.71 43.00 15.73
C SER A 12 -48.72 42.93 14.57
N GLY A 13 -47.59 42.25 14.77
CA GLY A 13 -46.62 41.97 13.71
C GLY A 13 -45.73 40.81 14.12
N SER A 14 -46.16 39.61 13.73
CA SER A 14 -45.41 38.36 13.87
C SER A 14 -44.13 38.43 13.04
N VAL A 15 -42.96 38.29 13.68
CA VAL A 15 -41.74 37.81 13.01
C VAL A 15 -41.11 36.75 13.90
N LEU A 16 -41.32 35.49 13.51
CA LEU A 16 -40.53 34.37 13.98
C LEU A 16 -39.11 34.56 13.47
N ALA A 17 -38.21 35.05 14.33
CA ALA A 17 -36.78 35.01 14.06
C ALA A 17 -36.30 33.57 14.27
N VAL A 18 -36.41 32.74 13.23
CA VAL A 18 -35.71 31.46 13.14
C VAL A 18 -34.24 31.79 12.91
N SER A 19 -33.45 31.87 13.98
CA SER A 19 -32.00 31.86 13.88
C SER A 19 -31.56 30.48 13.42
N ALA A 20 -31.40 30.34 12.11
CA ALA A 20 -30.79 29.17 11.48
C ALA A 20 -29.35 29.02 12.00
N ALA A 21 -29.12 28.00 12.83
CA ALA A 21 -27.79 27.50 13.13
C ALA A 21 -27.26 26.76 11.89
N ALA A 22 -26.78 27.53 10.90
CA ALA A 22 -25.93 27.01 9.84
C ALA A 22 -24.51 26.88 10.42
N GLY A 23 -24.24 25.75 11.07
CA GLY A 23 -22.96 25.46 11.70
C GLY A 23 -22.34 24.20 11.11
N LEU A 24 -21.59 24.38 10.02
CA LEU A 24 -20.40 23.62 9.63
C LEU A 24 -20.46 22.10 9.85
N LEU A 25 -20.99 21.38 8.85
CA LEU A 25 -20.51 20.03 8.58
C LEU A 25 -19.04 20.14 8.15
N ALA A 26 -18.14 20.10 9.14
CA ALA A 26 -16.74 19.84 8.89
C ALA A 26 -16.68 18.44 8.26
N GLY A 27 -16.46 18.40 6.94
CA GLY A 27 -16.10 17.18 6.27
C GLY A 27 -14.83 16.67 6.94
N ALA A 28 -14.95 15.63 7.76
CA ALA A 28 -13.83 14.74 8.03
C ALA A 28 -13.46 14.16 6.66
N GLY A 29 -12.57 14.85 5.95
CA GLY A 29 -11.92 14.30 4.78
C GLY A 29 -11.21 13.06 5.26
N THR A 30 -11.78 11.90 4.97
CA THR A 30 -11.02 10.66 4.95
C THR A 30 -9.89 10.94 3.98
N SER A 31 -8.69 11.22 4.51
CA SER A 31 -7.48 11.24 3.71
C SER A 31 -7.32 9.81 3.21
N ALA A 32 -7.94 9.50 2.08
CA ALA A 32 -7.56 8.35 1.31
C ALA A 32 -6.10 8.58 0.96
N ALA A 33 -5.22 7.71 1.45
CA ALA A 33 -3.84 7.73 1.00
C ALA A 33 -3.85 7.50 -0.51
N ASP A 34 -3.15 8.35 -1.27
CA ASP A 34 -2.89 8.04 -2.67
C ASP A 34 -2.01 6.79 -2.72
N PRO A 35 -2.32 5.81 -3.60
CA PRO A 35 -1.55 4.58 -3.67
C PRO A 35 -0.11 4.89 -4.08
N ALA A 36 0.84 4.53 -3.21
CA ALA A 36 2.25 4.63 -3.51
C ALA A 36 2.59 3.66 -4.64
N THR A 37 3.24 4.16 -5.69
CA THR A 37 3.66 3.36 -6.84
C THR A 37 5.17 3.47 -7.03
N LEU A 38 5.84 2.33 -7.15
CA LEU A 38 7.27 2.24 -7.40
C LEU A 38 7.55 1.18 -8.48
N THR A 39 8.41 1.49 -9.45
CA THR A 39 8.85 0.51 -10.45
C THR A 39 10.31 0.18 -10.22
N LEU A 40 10.61 -1.11 -10.01
CA LEU A 40 11.95 -1.61 -9.78
C LEU A 40 12.30 -2.72 -10.76
N THR A 41 13.54 -2.74 -11.23
CA THR A 41 14.10 -3.85 -11.99
C THR A 41 14.95 -4.75 -11.10
N TYR A 42 14.85 -6.05 -11.36
CA TYR A 42 15.56 -7.08 -10.64
C TYR A 42 16.25 -8.05 -11.59
N THR A 43 17.32 -8.66 -11.12
CA THR A 43 17.97 -9.79 -11.75
C THR A 43 17.65 -11.07 -10.96
N CYS A 44 16.94 -11.99 -11.59
CA CYS A 44 16.50 -13.26 -11.00
C CYS A 44 17.24 -14.46 -11.60
N PRO A 45 17.87 -15.34 -10.80
CA PRO A 45 18.44 -16.58 -11.29
C PRO A 45 17.34 -17.60 -11.55
N PHE A 46 17.08 -17.92 -12.82
CA PHE A 46 16.14 -18.96 -13.22
C PHE A 46 16.85 -20.25 -13.64
N PRO A 47 16.30 -21.43 -13.28
CA PRO A 47 16.83 -22.70 -13.75
C PRO A 47 16.94 -22.72 -15.29
N LEU A 48 18.01 -23.33 -15.80
CA LEU A 48 18.31 -23.54 -17.22
C LEU A 48 18.67 -22.28 -18.05
N ILE A 49 18.08 -21.12 -17.74
CA ILE A 49 18.28 -19.87 -18.51
C ILE A 49 19.13 -18.83 -17.78
N GLY A 50 19.54 -19.12 -16.54
CA GLY A 50 20.43 -18.26 -15.76
C GLY A 50 19.75 -16.97 -15.32
N ASN A 51 20.54 -15.90 -15.20
CA ASN A 51 20.07 -14.62 -14.71
C ASN A 51 19.18 -13.92 -15.74
N GLN A 52 17.96 -13.60 -15.34
CA GLN A 52 16.96 -12.94 -16.16
C GLN A 52 16.53 -11.61 -15.54
N PRO A 53 16.44 -10.54 -16.33
CA PRO A 53 15.86 -9.29 -15.85
C PRO A 53 14.34 -9.42 -15.75
N ILE A 54 13.77 -8.87 -14.68
CA ILE A 54 12.34 -8.65 -14.52
C ILE A 54 12.10 -7.20 -14.11
N SER A 55 10.97 -6.64 -14.54
CA SER A 55 10.50 -5.32 -14.09
C SER A 55 9.27 -5.54 -13.22
N VAL A 56 9.21 -4.90 -12.06
CA VAL A 56 8.10 -5.03 -11.11
C VAL A 56 7.53 -3.66 -10.82
N VAL A 57 6.24 -3.48 -11.07
CA VAL A 57 5.48 -2.31 -10.63
C VAL A 57 4.80 -2.67 -9.33
N ILE A 58 5.12 -1.93 -8.27
CA ILE A 58 4.65 -2.17 -6.90
C ILE A 58 3.66 -1.06 -6.55
N ASN A 59 2.47 -1.47 -6.14
CA ASN A 59 1.38 -0.61 -5.72
C ASN A 59 1.04 -0.93 -4.26
N ALA A 60 0.96 0.11 -3.43
CA ALA A 60 0.75 -0.04 -2.01
C ALA A 60 -0.13 1.08 -1.45
N ASP A 61 -1.15 0.71 -0.67
CA ASP A 61 -2.04 1.66 0.00
C ASP A 61 -1.43 2.14 1.34
N ILE A 62 -0.18 2.63 1.29
CA ILE A 62 0.56 3.04 2.49
C ILE A 62 -0.07 4.30 3.08
N PRO A 63 -0.44 4.31 4.37
CA PRO A 63 -0.97 5.50 5.00
C PRO A 63 0.11 6.59 5.10
N ALA A 64 -0.24 7.84 4.76
CA ALA A 64 0.67 8.98 4.86
C ALA A 64 1.07 9.30 6.32
N THR A 65 0.30 8.83 7.30
CA THR A 65 0.55 9.06 8.72
C THR A 65 0.39 7.79 9.54
N ALA A 66 1.15 7.70 10.63
CA ALA A 66 1.01 6.68 11.65
C ALA A 66 0.80 7.34 13.02
N THR A 67 -0.02 6.72 13.86
CA THR A 67 -0.28 7.23 15.21
C THR A 67 0.71 6.63 16.21
N LEU A 68 1.40 7.48 16.96
CA LEU A 68 2.36 7.07 17.99
C LEU A 68 1.72 6.12 19.00
N GLY A 69 2.40 5.01 19.29
CA GLY A 69 1.96 4.00 20.24
C GLY A 69 0.74 3.18 19.81
N GLN A 70 0.27 3.32 18.56
CA GLN A 70 -0.78 2.48 17.98
C GLN A 70 -0.22 1.60 16.86
N PRO A 71 -0.73 0.37 16.70
CA PRO A 71 -0.40 -0.45 15.55
C PRO A 71 -0.87 0.23 14.26
N THR A 72 -0.01 0.23 13.24
CA THR A 72 -0.39 0.70 11.89
C THR A 72 -1.48 -0.21 11.33
N PRO A 73 -2.42 0.33 10.54
CA PRO A 73 -3.36 -0.52 9.82
C PRO A 73 -2.61 -1.46 8.87
N GLU A 74 -3.12 -2.67 8.71
CA GLU A 74 -2.73 -3.53 7.60
C GLU A 74 -3.22 -2.91 6.29
N PHE A 75 -2.40 -2.97 5.25
CA PHE A 75 -2.78 -2.51 3.91
C PHE A 75 -2.32 -3.50 2.84
N GLY A 76 -2.98 -3.43 1.69
CA GLY A 76 -2.71 -4.30 0.56
C GLY A 76 -1.47 -3.88 -0.21
N ILE A 77 -0.75 -4.89 -0.71
CA ILE A 77 0.29 -4.75 -1.73
C ILE A 77 -0.15 -5.50 -2.97
N GLU A 78 -0.03 -4.86 -4.12
CA GLU A 78 -0.08 -5.48 -5.43
C GLU A 78 1.27 -5.26 -6.13
N ALA A 79 1.84 -6.32 -6.70
CA ALA A 79 3.07 -6.24 -7.48
C ALA A 79 2.84 -6.91 -8.84
N VAL A 80 3.03 -6.17 -9.92
CA VAL A 80 2.92 -6.67 -11.29
C VAL A 80 4.31 -6.83 -11.87
N ALA A 81 4.74 -8.08 -12.04
CA ALA A 81 6.04 -8.43 -12.60
C ALA A 81 5.90 -8.75 -14.10
N THR A 82 6.65 -8.05 -14.95
CA THR A 82 6.78 -8.37 -16.37
C THR A 82 7.86 -9.42 -16.59
N VAL A 83 7.43 -10.60 -17.02
CA VAL A 83 8.28 -11.74 -17.38
C VAL A 83 8.79 -11.56 -18.80
N SER A 84 10.11 -11.68 -19.00
CA SER A 84 10.74 -11.50 -20.31
C SER A 84 10.37 -12.62 -21.29
N SER A 85 10.49 -12.35 -22.60
CA SER A 85 10.27 -13.36 -23.64
C SER A 85 11.21 -14.57 -23.52
N THR A 86 12.43 -14.36 -23.00
CA THR A 86 13.40 -15.43 -22.71
C THR A 86 12.90 -16.35 -21.59
N ALA A 87 12.38 -15.77 -20.50
CA ALA A 87 11.79 -16.54 -19.42
C ALA A 87 10.53 -17.30 -19.88
N THR A 88 9.67 -16.67 -20.69
CA THR A 88 8.54 -17.34 -21.36
C THR A 88 9.00 -18.54 -22.21
N ALA A 89 10.08 -18.39 -22.97
CA ALA A 89 10.63 -19.49 -23.76
C ALA A 89 11.15 -20.63 -22.88
N GLY A 90 11.85 -20.32 -21.77
CA GLY A 90 12.30 -21.31 -20.79
C GLY A 90 11.14 -22.08 -20.16
N LEU A 91 10.07 -21.39 -19.78
CA LEU A 91 8.85 -22.01 -19.24
C LEU A 91 8.16 -22.91 -20.27
N ASN A 92 8.06 -22.47 -21.52
CA ASN A 92 7.49 -23.30 -22.59
C ASN A 92 8.36 -24.52 -22.91
N LEU A 93 9.69 -24.42 -22.82
CA LEU A 93 10.62 -25.53 -23.05
C LEU A 93 10.39 -26.69 -22.08
N VAL A 94 10.02 -26.39 -20.83
CA VAL A 94 9.69 -27.40 -19.81
C VAL A 94 8.22 -27.83 -19.82
N GLY A 95 7.45 -27.37 -20.82
CA GLY A 95 6.05 -27.72 -21.02
C GLY A 95 5.08 -26.99 -20.10
N ALA A 96 5.50 -25.90 -19.44
CA ALA A 96 4.63 -25.13 -18.57
C ALA A 96 3.52 -24.43 -19.39
N LYS A 97 2.33 -24.35 -18.79
CA LYS A 97 1.16 -23.62 -19.29
C LYS A 97 0.61 -22.64 -18.27
N THR A 98 0.86 -22.88 -16.99
CA THR A 98 0.65 -21.88 -15.95
C THR A 98 1.87 -21.77 -15.06
N VAL A 99 2.02 -20.62 -14.42
CA VAL A 99 2.95 -20.39 -13.31
C VAL A 99 2.14 -19.84 -12.13
N GLU A 100 2.38 -20.41 -10.96
CA GLU A 100 1.84 -19.96 -9.67
C GLU A 100 2.94 -20.02 -8.62
N GLY A 101 2.70 -19.49 -7.43
CA GLY A 101 3.68 -19.56 -6.37
C GLY A 101 3.48 -18.50 -5.29
N THR A 102 4.59 -18.14 -4.65
CA THR A 102 4.65 -17.09 -3.64
C THR A 102 5.87 -16.21 -3.87
N ALA A 103 5.85 -15.02 -3.30
CA ALA A 103 7.02 -14.17 -3.21
C ALA A 103 7.13 -13.53 -1.83
N GLN A 104 8.35 -13.39 -1.34
CA GLN A 104 8.67 -12.66 -0.13
C GLN A 104 9.41 -11.39 -0.54
N ALA A 105 8.75 -10.25 -0.36
CA ALA A 105 9.35 -8.95 -0.62
C ALA A 105 10.05 -8.44 0.63
N ALA A 106 11.37 -8.24 0.56
CA ALA A 106 12.10 -7.56 1.62
C ALA A 106 11.79 -6.06 1.56
N ALA A 107 11.62 -5.45 2.72
CA ALA A 107 11.50 -4.02 2.89
C ALA A 107 12.28 -3.58 4.13
N THR A 108 12.70 -2.32 4.12
CA THR A 108 13.35 -1.66 5.25
C THR A 108 12.54 -0.44 5.65
N VAL A 109 12.14 -0.39 6.92
CA VAL A 109 11.49 0.78 7.50
C VAL A 109 12.52 1.52 8.34
N THR A 110 12.98 2.67 7.88
CA THR A 110 13.87 3.55 8.63
C THR A 110 13.03 4.58 9.36
N ALA A 111 12.89 4.44 10.68
CA ALA A 111 12.17 5.34 11.56
C ALA A 111 13.14 6.00 12.57
N PRO A 112 12.71 7.04 13.31
CA PRO A 112 13.58 7.74 14.27
C PRO A 112 14.18 6.82 15.34
N GLU A 113 13.42 5.83 15.79
CA GLU A 113 13.87 4.89 16.82
C GLU A 113 14.83 3.81 16.32
N ALA A 114 14.67 3.37 15.05
CA ALA A 114 15.35 2.20 14.53
C ALA A 114 15.18 2.04 13.01
N THR A 115 16.05 1.23 12.42
CA THR A 115 15.85 0.64 11.10
C THR A 115 15.37 -0.81 11.26
N LEU A 116 14.17 -1.09 10.75
CA LEU A 116 13.47 -2.35 10.93
C LEU A 116 13.41 -3.12 9.60
N PRO A 117 13.94 -4.36 9.52
CA PRO A 117 13.70 -5.22 8.39
C PRO A 117 12.27 -5.78 8.45
N VAL A 118 11.58 -5.75 7.32
CA VAL A 118 10.23 -6.25 7.16
C VAL A 118 10.19 -7.19 5.97
N THR A 119 9.47 -8.30 6.09
CA THR A 119 9.20 -9.20 4.97
C THR A 119 7.70 -9.24 4.73
N VAL A 120 7.30 -8.94 3.49
CA VAL A 120 5.89 -9.00 3.07
C VAL A 120 5.66 -10.27 2.26
N PRO A 121 4.90 -11.24 2.76
CA PRO A 121 4.52 -12.41 1.99
C PRO A 121 3.45 -12.03 0.96
N THR A 122 3.61 -12.50 -0.27
CA THR A 122 2.67 -12.31 -1.36
C THR A 122 2.40 -13.64 -2.06
N THR A 123 1.21 -13.78 -2.64
CA THR A 123 0.77 -14.95 -3.37
C THR A 123 0.68 -14.62 -4.85
N ILE A 124 1.16 -15.54 -5.68
CA ILE A 124 1.06 -15.48 -7.13
C ILE A 124 0.00 -16.52 -7.56
N PRO A 125 -1.22 -16.08 -7.93
CA PRO A 125 -2.23 -17.00 -8.44
C PRO A 125 -1.81 -17.59 -9.79
N PRO A 126 -2.39 -18.75 -10.18
CA PRO A 126 -2.10 -19.36 -11.47
C PRO A 126 -2.34 -18.40 -12.64
N THR A 127 -1.24 -18.10 -13.33
CA THR A 127 -1.18 -17.18 -14.46
C THR A 127 -0.84 -17.96 -15.73
N ALA A 128 -1.62 -17.75 -16.80
CA ALA A 128 -1.42 -18.43 -18.07
C ALA A 128 -0.15 -17.94 -18.77
N ILE A 129 0.69 -18.87 -19.21
CA ILE A 129 1.92 -18.58 -19.94
C ILE A 129 1.59 -18.53 -21.44
N PRO A 130 1.87 -17.42 -22.14
CA PRO A 130 1.65 -17.35 -23.58
C PRO A 130 2.63 -18.25 -24.34
N ALA A 131 2.30 -18.54 -25.60
CA ALA A 131 3.18 -19.34 -26.46
C ALA A 131 4.54 -18.64 -26.74
N SER A 132 4.57 -17.32 -26.69
CA SER A 132 5.76 -16.49 -26.92
C SER A 132 5.55 -15.07 -26.40
N GLY A 133 6.64 -14.31 -26.27
CA GLY A 133 6.59 -12.90 -25.87
C GLY A 133 6.65 -12.69 -24.35
N ALA A 134 6.66 -11.43 -23.94
CA ALA A 134 6.57 -11.07 -22.53
C ALA A 134 5.12 -11.21 -22.02
N PHE A 135 4.96 -11.41 -20.72
CA PHE A 135 3.65 -11.40 -20.05
C PHE A 135 3.78 -10.94 -18.61
N ASP A 136 2.68 -10.50 -18.04
CA ASP A 136 2.64 -10.01 -16.66
C ASP A 136 2.13 -11.09 -15.70
N VAL A 137 2.70 -11.09 -14.51
CA VAL A 137 2.31 -11.93 -13.38
C VAL A 137 2.03 -11.00 -12.20
N THR A 138 0.84 -11.10 -11.63
CA THR A 138 0.45 -10.31 -10.45
C THR A 138 0.71 -11.12 -9.18
N ALA A 139 1.31 -10.48 -8.17
CA ALA A 139 1.41 -10.98 -6.82
C ALA A 139 0.65 -10.05 -5.88
N THR A 140 -0.07 -10.61 -4.90
CA THR A 140 -0.80 -9.81 -3.90
C THR A 140 -0.47 -10.26 -2.48
N GLY A 141 -0.44 -9.32 -1.55
CA GLY A 141 -0.20 -9.60 -0.15
C GLY A 141 -0.71 -8.51 0.77
N THR A 142 -0.50 -8.71 2.07
CA THR A 142 -0.89 -7.78 3.12
C THR A 142 0.33 -7.50 3.99
N THR A 143 0.56 -6.24 4.32
CA THR A 143 1.71 -5.86 5.15
C THR A 143 1.48 -6.22 6.62
N PRO A 144 2.55 -6.54 7.37
CA PRO A 144 2.45 -6.68 8.82
C PRO A 144 2.16 -5.32 9.47
N SER A 145 1.52 -5.34 10.65
CA SER A 145 1.33 -4.15 11.48
C SER A 145 2.61 -3.81 12.25
N LEU A 146 2.94 -2.51 12.32
CA LEU A 146 4.09 -1.97 13.06
C LEU A 146 3.60 -0.99 14.12
N THR A 147 4.31 -0.89 15.24
CA THR A 147 4.02 0.11 16.27
C THR A 147 5.25 0.98 16.49
N PHE A 148 5.08 2.29 16.31
CA PHE A 148 6.14 3.27 16.51
C PHE A 148 6.07 3.89 17.89
N THR A 149 7.23 4.18 18.46
CA THR A 149 7.38 4.73 19.83
C THR A 149 8.05 6.09 19.87
N GLN A 150 8.58 6.56 18.74
CA GLN A 150 9.11 7.91 18.61
C GLN A 150 8.42 8.67 17.46
N PRO A 151 8.05 9.95 17.66
CA PRO A 151 7.49 10.76 16.60
C PRO A 151 8.59 11.13 15.59
N GLY A 152 8.20 11.33 14.34
CA GLY A 152 9.11 11.73 13.28
C GLY A 152 8.78 11.07 11.95
N GLU A 153 9.68 11.23 10.99
CA GLU A 153 9.50 10.69 9.65
C GLU A 153 10.03 9.26 9.58
N ALA A 154 9.23 8.35 9.02
CA ALA A 154 9.65 7.00 8.67
C ALA A 154 9.67 6.83 7.15
N THR A 155 10.72 6.20 6.63
CA THR A 155 10.85 5.90 5.19
C THR A 155 10.74 4.40 4.97
N VAL A 156 9.94 3.99 3.98
CA VAL A 156 9.78 2.60 3.55
C VAL A 156 10.54 2.40 2.24
N SER A 157 11.57 1.58 2.28
CA SER A 157 12.37 1.20 1.11
C SER A 157 12.17 -0.27 0.77
N VAL A 158 12.03 -0.58 -0.52
CA VAL A 158 11.89 -1.95 -1.03
C VAL A 158 13.27 -2.55 -1.29
N GLY A 159 13.47 -3.81 -0.92
CA GLY A 159 14.70 -4.56 -1.15
C GLY A 159 14.52 -5.71 -2.14
N ASP A 160 15.34 -6.75 -1.94
CA ASP A 160 15.36 -7.96 -2.75
C ASP A 160 14.08 -8.80 -2.62
N LEU A 161 13.87 -9.69 -3.58
CA LEU A 161 12.72 -10.59 -3.60
C LEU A 161 13.20 -12.05 -3.53
N LEU A 162 12.48 -12.87 -2.77
CA LEU A 162 12.60 -14.32 -2.85
C LEU A 162 11.32 -14.88 -3.45
N LEU A 163 11.42 -15.40 -4.67
CA LEU A 163 10.30 -16.06 -5.35
C LEU A 163 10.35 -17.57 -5.09
N THR A 164 9.20 -18.18 -4.85
CA THR A 164 9.02 -19.64 -4.87
C THR A 164 7.99 -19.94 -5.95
N LEU A 165 8.43 -20.42 -7.10
CA LEU A 165 7.62 -20.58 -8.31
C LEU A 165 7.34 -22.05 -8.61
N HIS A 166 6.13 -22.31 -9.10
CA HIS A 166 5.63 -23.63 -9.44
C HIS A 166 5.03 -23.63 -10.84
N PRO A 167 5.85 -23.82 -11.89
CA PRO A 167 5.36 -23.99 -13.24
C PRO A 167 4.64 -25.34 -13.41
N LYS A 168 3.43 -25.30 -13.98
CA LYS A 168 2.55 -26.46 -14.17
C LYS A 168 2.19 -26.68 -15.64
N LYS A 169 1.97 -27.94 -16.01
CA LYS A 169 1.50 -28.34 -17.33
C LYS A 169 0.01 -28.06 -17.50
N ALA A 170 -0.49 -28.26 -18.72
CA ALA A 170 -1.92 -28.07 -19.06
C ALA A 170 -2.88 -28.90 -18.21
N ASP A 171 -2.46 -30.10 -17.79
CA ASP A 171 -3.24 -31.03 -16.98
C ASP A 171 -3.14 -30.75 -15.46
N GLY A 172 -2.43 -29.68 -15.07
CA GLY A 172 -2.19 -29.31 -13.68
C GLY A 172 -1.05 -30.08 -13.00
N SER A 173 -0.40 -31.03 -13.69
CA SER A 173 0.77 -31.74 -13.18
C SER A 173 2.02 -30.87 -13.17
N ASP A 174 2.99 -31.22 -12.32
CA ASP A 174 4.26 -30.53 -12.21
C ASP A 174 5.06 -30.62 -13.51
N THR A 175 5.74 -29.56 -13.91
CA THR A 175 6.76 -29.65 -14.96
C THR A 175 7.99 -30.41 -14.46
N GLY A 176 8.93 -30.70 -15.36
CA GLY A 176 10.21 -31.33 -14.97
C GLY A 176 11.07 -30.48 -14.03
N LEU A 177 10.75 -29.18 -13.85
CA LEU A 177 11.43 -28.31 -12.88
C LEU A 177 10.88 -28.47 -11.46
N GLY A 178 9.64 -28.94 -11.29
CA GLY A 178 8.94 -28.88 -10.02
C GLY A 178 8.82 -27.45 -9.48
N THR A 179 8.77 -27.31 -8.16
CA THR A 179 8.88 -26.03 -7.46
C THR A 179 10.34 -25.61 -7.34
N PHE A 180 10.63 -24.34 -7.58
CA PHE A 180 11.98 -23.79 -7.41
C PHE A 180 11.95 -22.40 -6.80
N ASP A 181 13.04 -22.06 -6.12
CA ASP A 181 13.27 -20.74 -5.57
C ASP A 181 14.16 -19.90 -6.50
N SER A 182 13.85 -18.60 -6.57
CA SER A 182 14.66 -17.61 -7.28
C SER A 182 14.89 -16.42 -6.37
N GLN A 183 16.14 -16.23 -5.95
CA GLN A 183 16.55 -15.06 -5.17
C GLN A 183 16.87 -13.92 -6.13
N CYS A 184 15.91 -13.02 -6.31
CA CYS A 184 16.02 -11.88 -7.20
C CYS A 184 16.66 -10.71 -6.47
N THR A 185 17.75 -10.19 -7.04
CA THR A 185 18.46 -9.03 -6.50
C THR A 185 18.06 -7.78 -7.27
N GLN A 186 17.81 -6.69 -6.56
CA GLN A 186 17.52 -5.42 -7.20
C GLN A 186 18.71 -4.93 -8.02
N ASP A 187 18.46 -4.41 -9.22
CA ASP A 187 19.54 -3.83 -10.03
C ASP A 187 20.05 -2.52 -9.37
N PRO A 188 21.37 -2.26 -9.41
CA PRO A 188 21.98 -1.15 -8.68
C PRO A 188 21.58 0.22 -9.25
N GLY A 189 21.52 1.24 -8.39
CA GLY A 189 21.36 2.65 -8.79
C GLY A 189 19.92 3.12 -8.98
N GLN A 190 18.93 2.31 -8.59
CA GLN A 190 17.52 2.69 -8.56
C GLN A 190 17.17 3.38 -7.24
N ASP A 191 16.23 4.32 -7.28
CA ASP A 191 15.57 4.80 -6.05
C ASP A 191 14.57 3.73 -5.61
N ASN A 192 14.75 3.20 -4.41
CA ASN A 192 13.94 2.12 -3.87
C ASN A 192 13.00 2.58 -2.76
N VAL A 193 12.87 3.90 -2.54
CA VAL A 193 11.91 4.46 -1.58
C VAL A 193 10.51 4.38 -2.16
N LEU A 194 9.64 3.60 -1.51
CA LEU A 194 8.24 3.45 -1.90
C LEU A 194 7.37 4.55 -1.32
N ALA A 195 7.58 4.89 -0.04
CA ALA A 195 6.80 5.91 0.63
C ALA A 195 7.51 6.48 1.86
N THR A 196 7.03 7.65 2.27
CA THR A 196 7.36 8.30 3.54
C THR A 196 6.09 8.40 4.38
N VAL A 197 6.20 8.05 5.67
CA VAL A 197 5.10 8.04 6.63
C VAL A 197 5.45 8.98 7.78
N GLN A 198 4.56 9.91 8.09
CA GLN A 198 4.74 10.80 9.22
C GLN A 198 4.15 10.17 10.50
N ILE A 199 5.00 9.88 11.48
CA ILE A 199 4.57 9.40 12.79
C ILE A 199 4.24 10.62 13.65
N THR A 200 2.97 10.74 14.05
CA THR A 200 2.48 11.84 14.89
C THR A 200 1.78 11.30 16.13
N GLU A 201 1.73 12.11 17.17
CA GLU A 201 0.79 11.84 18.27
C GLU A 201 -0.64 11.81 17.71
N ALA A 202 -1.53 11.05 18.37
CA ALA A 202 -2.94 11.15 18.07
C ALA A 202 -3.35 12.61 18.23
N ALA A 203 -3.98 13.20 17.20
CA ALA A 203 -4.56 14.52 17.33
C ALA A 203 -5.52 14.47 18.52
N GLN A 204 -5.11 15.05 19.65
CA GLN A 204 -5.97 15.15 20.81
C GLN A 204 -7.13 16.02 20.37
N ALA A 205 -8.26 15.39 20.03
CA ALA A 205 -9.50 16.08 19.74
C ALA A 205 -9.72 17.06 20.91
N ALA A 206 -9.69 18.35 20.60
CA ALA A 206 -9.78 19.46 21.53
C ALA A 206 -10.84 19.20 22.62
N THR A 207 -10.41 18.62 23.74
CA THR A 207 -11.23 18.35 24.93
C THR A 207 -10.59 19.11 26.08
N GLU A 208 -10.30 20.39 25.83
CA GLU A 208 -9.88 21.31 26.88
C GLU A 208 -10.55 22.66 26.65
N GLN A 209 -11.89 22.73 26.62
CA GLN A 209 -12.62 23.98 26.89
C GLN A 209 -14.14 23.81 27.09
N ARG A 210 -14.54 23.14 28.18
CA ARG A 210 -15.77 23.55 28.91
C ARG A 210 -15.79 23.03 30.35
N ILE A 211 -14.66 23.19 31.06
CA ILE A 211 -14.70 23.41 32.51
C ILE A 211 -14.66 24.93 32.69
N ARG A 212 -15.82 25.59 32.61
CA ARG A 212 -16.17 26.86 33.27
C ARG A 212 -17.68 26.97 33.36
#